data_AF-A0A7C1ZEZ1-F1
#
_entry.id   AF-A0A7C1ZEZ1-F1
#
_cell.length_a   1.000
_cell.length_b   1.000
_cell.length_c   1.000
_cell.angle_alpha   90.00
_cell.angle_beta   90.00
_cell.angle_gamma   90.00
#
_symmetry.space_group_name_H-M   'P 1'
#
loop_
_entity.id
_entity.type
_entity.pdbx_description
1 polymer ?
#
loop_
_entity_poly.entity_id
_entity_poly.type
_entity_poly.pdbx_seq_one_letter_code
_entity_poly.pdbx_strand_id
1 'polypeptide(L)' 'MGNDVFVWIEQFRGEAASPSWEAIGTARRLGEALGGQVCACLFGHGVEDLAQEAIA' A
#
# COMPACT_ATOMS: atom_id res chain seq x y z
N MET A 1 -20.36 -0.69 7.45
CA MET A 1 -19.17 -1.52 7.19
C MET A 1 -18.16 -0.65 6.47
N GLY A 2 -16.88 -0.70 6.86
CA GLY A 2 -15.83 0.02 6.15
C GLY A 2 -15.49 -0.70 4.86
N ASN A 3 -15.41 0.03 3.75
CA ASN A 3 -15.06 -0.49 2.43
C ASN A 3 -13.57 -0.27 2.10
N ASP A 4 -12.77 0.01 3.13
CA ASP A 4 -11.36 0.35 2.98
C ASP A 4 -10.55 -0.89 2.57
N VAL A 5 -9.60 -0.68 1.66
CA VAL A 5 -8.74 -1.71 1.10
C VAL A 5 -7.36 -1.59 1.73
N PHE A 6 -6.92 -2.66 2.39
CA PHE A 6 -5.61 -2.72 3.03
C PHE A 6 -4.64 -3.45 2.11
N VAL A 7 -3.50 -2.82 1.81
CA VAL A 7 -2.47 -3.36 0.93
C VAL A 7 -1.22 -3.61 1.75
N TRP A 8 -0.75 -4.86 1.77
CA TRP A 8 0.51 -5.21 2.40
C TRP A 8 1.68 -4.79 1.51
N ILE A 9 2.62 -4.01 2.06
CA ILE A 9 3.84 -3.63 1.38
C ILE A 9 4.96 -4.52 1.88
N GLU A 10 5.23 -5.58 1.12
CA GLU A 10 6.37 -6.46 1.38
C GLU A 10 7.67 -5.68 1.12
N GLN A 11 8.58 -5.68 2.10
CA GLN A 11 9.90 -5.06 1.97
C GLN A 11 11.00 -6.01 2.43
N PHE A 12 12.15 -5.93 1.76
CA PHE A 12 13.36 -6.62 2.15
C PHE A 12 14.53 -5.65 2.09
N ARG A 13 15.23 -5.46 3.23
CA ARG A 13 16.38 -4.56 3.37
C ARG A 13 16.09 -3.11 2.97
N GLY A 14 14.89 -2.61 3.26
CA GLY A 14 14.51 -1.23 2.95
C GLY A 14 14.11 -1.01 1.49
N GLU A 15 13.89 -2.09 0.73
CA GLU A 15 13.36 -2.04 -0.63
C GLU A 15 12.01 -2.75 -0.69
N ALA A 16 11.00 -2.10 -1.25
CA ALA A 16 9.71 -2.72 -1.47
C ALA A 16 9.76 -3.68 -2.66
N ALA A 17 9.12 -4.84 -2.52
CA ALA A 17 8.94 -5.75 -3.64
C ALA A 17 8.02 -5.10 -4.69
N SER A 18 8.40 -5.17 -5.97
CA SER A 18 7.62 -4.57 -7.07
C SER A 18 6.12 -4.93 -7.08
N PRO A 19 5.69 -6.17 -6.73
CA PRO A 19 4.26 -6.50 -6.64
C PRO A 19 3.47 -5.64 -5.63
N SER A 20 4.11 -5.09 -4.60
CA SER A 20 3.47 -4.18 -3.64
C SER A 20 2.90 -2.94 -4.34
N TRP A 21 3.62 -2.40 -5.33
CA TRP A 21 3.19 -1.22 -6.09
C TRP A 21 2.06 -1.52 -7.06
N GLU A 22 2.11 -2.68 -7.72
CA GLU A 22 1.01 -3.16 -8.57
C GLU A 22 -0.28 -3.38 -7.76
N ALA A 23 -0.13 -3.88 -6.53
CA ALA A 23 -1.23 -4.07 -5.59
C ALA A 23 -1.86 -2.74 -5.17
N ILE A 24 -1.07 -1.69 -4.88
CA ILE A 24 -1.59 -0.33 -4.61
C ILE A 24 -2.43 0.17 -5.80
N GLY A 25 -1.89 0.07 -7.02
CA GLY A 25 -2.59 0.52 -8.22
C GLY A 25 -3.92 -0.19 -8.44
N THR A 26 -3.98 -1.49 -8.14
CA THR A 26 -5.21 -2.28 -8.22
C THR A 26 -6.19 -1.93 -7.08
N ALA A 27 -5.67 -1.78 -5.86
CA ALA A 27 -6.46 -1.42 -4.68
C ALA A 27 -7.14 -0.06 -4.84
N ARG A 28 -6.51 0.90 -5.51
CA ARG A 28 -7.12 2.21 -5.81
C ARG A 28 -8.40 2.06 -6.64
N ARG A 29 -8.36 1.25 -7.70
CA ARG A 29 -9.56 0.98 -8.53
C ARG A 29 -10.65 0.29 -7.72
N LEU A 30 -10.27 -0.64 -6.84
CA LEU A 30 -11.20 -1.34 -5.97
C LEU A 30 -11.83 -0.40 -4.92
N GLY A 31 -11.03 0.44 -4.27
CA GLY A 31 -11.50 1.44 -3.30
C GLY A 31 -12.46 2.43 -3.95
N GLU A 32 -12.14 2.93 -5.14
CA GLU A 32 -13.02 3.79 -5.93
C GLU A 32 -14.36 3.09 -6.26
N ALA A 33 -14.32 1.82 -6.69
CA ALA A 33 -15.53 1.06 -7.00
C ALA A 33 -16.41 0.76 -5.78
N LEU A 34 -15.80 0.60 -4.61
CA LEU A 34 -16.50 0.28 -3.35
C LEU A 34 -16.82 1.52 -2.50
N GLY A 35 -16.35 2.71 -2.88
CA GLY A 35 -16.48 3.93 -2.08
C GLY A 35 -15.68 3.91 -0.77
N GLY A 36 -14.53 3.22 -0.76
CA GLY A 36 -13.60 3.13 0.37
C GLY A 36 -12.26 3.83 0.09
N GLN A 37 -11.38 3.87 1.10
CA GLN A 37 -10.01 4.36 0.98
C GLN A 37 -9.01 3.22 0.84
N VAL A 38 -7.80 3.53 0.39
CA VAL A 38 -6.69 2.56 0.36
C VAL A 38 -5.72 2.88 1.50
N CYS A 39 -5.33 1.85 2.26
CA CYS A 39 -4.34 1.94 3.32
C CYS A 39 -3.17 1.00 3.02
N ALA A 40 -1.97 1.57 2.82
CA ALA A 40 -0.74 0.79 2.72
C ALA A 40 -0.24 0.39 4.13
N CYS A 41 -0.04 -0.91 4.33
CA CYS A 41 0.49 -1.50 5.55
C CYS A 41 1.96 -1.87 5.33
N LEU A 42 2.88 -1.05 5.84
CA LEU A 42 4.32 -1.22 5.71
C LEU A 42 4.95 -1.33 7.11
N PHE A 43 5.57 -2.47 7.40
CA PHE A 43 6.27 -2.70 8.68
C PHE A 43 7.77 -2.89 8.43
N GLY A 44 8.59 -2.22 9.26
CA GLY A 44 10.04 -2.27 9.15
C GLY A 44 10.71 -1.22 10.02
N HIS A 45 12.04 -1.24 10.04
CA HIS A 45 12.86 -0.22 10.71
C HIS A 45 13.55 0.63 9.64
N GLY A 46 13.49 1.96 9.76
CA GLY A 46 14.10 2.86 8.79
C GLY A 46 13.41 2.84 7.42
N VAL A 47 12.09 2.66 7.39
CA VAL A 47 11.28 2.51 6.17
C VAL A 47 10.39 3.74 5.90
N GLU A 48 10.70 4.87 6.51
CA GLU A 48 9.93 6.12 6.38
C GLU A 48 9.84 6.60 4.93
N ASP A 49 10.93 6.46 4.17
CA ASP A 49 10.96 6.84 2.75
C ASP A 49 10.04 5.95 1.91
N LEU A 50 10.01 4.63 2.17
CA LEU A 50 9.08 3.70 1.54
C LEU A 50 7.62 4.02 1.90
N ALA A 51 7.37 4.49 3.13
CA ALA A 51 6.03 4.90 3.55
C ALA A 51 5.56 6.14 2.78
N GLN A 52 6.46 7.09 2.48
CA GLN A 52 6.14 8.24 1.62
C GLN A 52 5.90 7.82 0.17
N GLU A 53 6.70 6.90 -0.36
CA GLU A 53 6.49 6.36 -1.71
C GLU A 53 5.12 5.67 -1.86
N ALA A 54 4.66 4.96 -0.84
CA ALA A 54 3.39 4.24 -0.86
C ALA A 54 2.13 5.16 -0.92
N ILE A 55 2.27 6.45 -0.62
CA ILE A 55 1.16 7.42 -0.61
C ILE A 55 1.30 8.55 -1.64
N ALA A 56 2.38 8.55 -2.43
CA ALA A 56 2.63 9.51 -3.50
C ALA A 56 1.69 9.30 -4.70
#